data_AF-A0A7V2TPL6-F1
#
_entry.id   AF-A0A7V2TPL6-F1
#
_cell.length_a   1.000
_cell.length_b   1.000
_cell.length_c   1.000
_cell.angle_alpha   90.00
_cell.angle_beta   90.00
_cell.angle_gamma   90.00
#
_symmetry.space_group_name_H-M   'P 1'
#
loop_
_entity.id
_entity.type
_entity.pdbx_description
1 polymer ?
#
loop_
_entity_poly.entity_id
_entity_poly.type
_entity_poly.pdbx_seq_one_letter_code
_entity_poly.pdbx_strand_id
1 'polypeptide(L)'
;TSLLGVDAGIIRELGAVSEPVARMMAEGARRVFRSDYGLGVTGIAGPSGGTAAKPVGLIYLAVSGPKSTVCREYRFTGDRQAIRSQTADAALRDLISMIMEDM
;
A
#
# COMPACT_ATOMS: atom_id res chain seq x y z
N THR A 1 -6.41 9.38 9.45
CA THR A 1 -6.87 8.06 9.95
C THR A 1 -8.37 7.87 9.74
N SER A 2 -9.19 8.92 9.86
CA SER A 2 -10.66 8.84 9.83
C SER A 2 -11.30 8.29 8.55
N LEU A 3 -10.84 8.66 7.34
CA LEU A 3 -11.52 8.26 6.10
C LEU A 3 -11.53 6.75 5.88
N LEU A 4 -10.38 6.09 6.02
CA LEU A 4 -10.23 4.64 5.76
C LEU A 4 -10.27 3.81 7.05
N GLY A 5 -10.40 4.44 8.22
CA GLY A 5 -10.38 3.76 9.52
C GLY A 5 -9.03 3.14 9.88
N VAL A 6 -7.92 3.73 9.42
CA VAL A 6 -6.58 3.28 9.82
C VAL A 6 -6.35 3.67 11.27
N ASP A 7 -5.93 2.73 12.12
CA ASP A 7 -5.68 3.00 13.53
C ASP A 7 -4.49 3.96 13.72
N ALA A 8 -4.73 5.05 14.43
CA ALA A 8 -3.69 6.02 14.78
C ALA A 8 -2.66 5.46 15.77
N GLY A 9 -3.02 4.48 16.59
CA GLY A 9 -2.08 3.75 17.46
C GLY A 9 -1.01 3.02 16.64
N ILE A 10 -1.44 2.28 15.63
CA ILE A 10 -0.56 1.52 14.74
C ILE A 10 0.38 2.43 13.96
N ILE A 11 -0.10 3.59 13.49
CA ILE A 11 0.78 4.58 12.84
C ILE A 11 1.84 5.12 13.81
N ARG A 12 1.48 5.36 15.08
CA ARG A 12 2.44 5.84 16.09
C ARG A 12 3.50 4.78 16.43
N GLU A 13 3.11 3.53 16.50
CA GLU A 13 4.00 2.42 16.86
C GLU A 13 4.91 1.99 15.70
N LEU A 14 4.33 1.75 14.52
CA LEU A 14 5.05 1.14 13.39
C LEU A 14 5.44 2.15 12.30
N GLY A 15 4.92 3.37 12.38
CA GLY A 15 5.04 4.40 11.35
C GLY A 15 4.09 4.19 10.18
N ALA A 16 3.78 5.29 9.48
CA ALA A 16 2.86 5.28 8.34
C ALA A 16 3.34 4.37 7.19
N VAL A 17 4.64 4.22 6.99
CA VAL A 17 5.23 3.34 5.97
C VAL A 17 5.50 1.97 6.59
N SER A 18 4.47 1.12 6.58
CA SER A 18 4.51 -0.23 7.14
C SER A 18 3.41 -1.11 6.49
N GLU A 19 3.61 -2.43 6.51
CA GLU A 19 2.62 -3.38 6.01
C GLU A 19 1.24 -3.24 6.70
N PRO A 20 1.13 -3.17 8.04
CA PRO A 20 -0.18 -3.10 8.70
C PRO A 20 -0.98 -1.87 8.27
N VAL A 21 -0.31 -0.73 8.06
CA VAL A 21 -0.95 0.48 7.56
C VAL A 21 -1.45 0.30 6.13
N ALA A 22 -0.64 -0.30 5.24
CA ALA A 22 -1.07 -0.58 3.86
C ALA A 22 -2.33 -1.48 3.83
N ARG A 23 -2.34 -2.55 4.63
CA ARG A 23 -3.48 -3.47 4.74
C ARG A 23 -4.75 -2.77 5.23
N MET A 24 -4.65 -1.98 6.31
CA MET A 24 -5.78 -1.20 6.84
C MET A 24 -6.30 -0.18 5.82
N MET A 25 -5.41 0.43 5.03
CA MET A 25 -5.82 1.32 3.95
C MET A 25 -6.60 0.57 2.86
N ALA A 26 -6.12 -0.60 2.42
CA ALA A 26 -6.78 -1.41 1.40
C ALA A 26 -8.17 -1.90 1.85
N GLU A 27 -8.24 -2.48 3.05
CA GLU A 27 -9.48 -2.97 3.67
C GLU A 27 -10.45 -1.82 3.94
N GLY A 28 -9.93 -0.68 4.39
CA GLY A 28 -10.68 0.55 4.59
C GLY A 28 -11.29 1.09 3.31
N ALA A 29 -10.51 1.15 2.24
CA ALA A 29 -10.97 1.59 0.93
C ALA A 29 -12.10 0.68 0.42
N ARG A 30 -11.89 -0.64 0.44
CA ARG A 30 -12.90 -1.63 0.05
C ARG A 30 -14.21 -1.44 0.80
N ARG A 31 -14.13 -1.32 2.14
CA ARG A 31 -15.29 -1.16 3.02
C ARG A 31 -16.05 0.15 2.78
N VAL A 32 -15.34 1.27 2.67
CA VAL A 32 -15.95 2.60 2.57
C VAL A 32 -16.61 2.81 1.21
N PHE A 33 -15.96 2.35 0.14
CA PHE A 33 -16.48 2.49 -1.22
C PHE A 33 -17.42 1.34 -1.64
N ARG A 34 -17.58 0.31 -0.80
CA ARG A 34 -18.40 -0.88 -1.07
C ARG A 34 -18.01 -1.56 -2.40
N SER A 35 -16.72 -1.57 -2.68
CA SER A 35 -16.15 -2.22 -3.87
C SER A 35 -15.79 -3.67 -3.56
N ASP A 36 -15.68 -4.50 -4.60
CA ASP A 36 -15.22 -5.88 -4.46
C ASP A 36 -13.75 -5.94 -4.02
N TYR A 37 -12.94 -4.99 -4.49
CA TYR A 37 -11.52 -4.87 -4.20
C TYR A 37 -11.16 -3.48 -3.68
N GLY A 38 -10.12 -3.38 -2.86
CA GLY A 38 -9.54 -2.12 -2.38
C GLY A 38 -8.01 -2.15 -2.42
N LEU A 39 -7.40 -1.00 -2.71
CA LEU A 39 -5.94 -0.83 -2.76
C LEU A 39 -5.48 0.10 -1.64
N GLY A 40 -4.36 -0.24 -1.02
CA GLY A 40 -3.70 0.56 0.01
C GLY A 40 -2.22 0.68 -0.28
N VAL A 41 -1.73 1.92 -0.42
CA VAL A 41 -0.31 2.20 -0.73
C VAL A 41 0.24 3.16 0.30
N THR A 42 1.39 2.82 0.88
CA THR A 42 2.17 3.73 1.72
C THR A 42 3.66 3.52 1.46
N GLY A 43 4.42 4.60 1.34
CA GLY A 43 5.82 4.49 0.96
C GLY A 43 6.54 5.82 0.83
N ILE A 44 7.84 5.74 0.56
CA ILE A 44 8.74 6.90 0.52
C ILE A 44 9.23 7.09 -0.91
N ALA A 45 8.52 7.92 -1.68
CA ALA A 45 8.92 8.22 -3.06
C ALA A 45 10.15 9.16 -3.16
N GLY A 46 10.59 9.79 -2.07
CA GLY A 46 11.73 10.70 -2.08
C GLY A 46 11.42 12.11 -2.60
N PRO A 47 12.44 12.95 -2.86
CA PRO A 47 13.87 12.64 -2.72
C PRO A 47 14.32 12.54 -1.24
N SER A 48 13.53 13.07 -0.30
CA SER A 48 13.79 13.02 1.14
C SER A 48 12.77 12.15 1.89
N GLY A 49 12.92 12.02 3.21
CA GLY A 49 12.02 11.25 4.07
C GLY A 49 12.43 9.78 4.27
N GLY A 50 13.49 9.33 3.58
CA GLY A 50 14.11 8.04 3.81
C GLY A 50 14.99 8.01 5.06
N THR A 51 15.15 6.82 5.62
CA THR A 51 16.11 6.47 6.68
C THR A 51 16.86 5.21 6.27
N ALA A 52 17.90 4.82 7.02
CA ALA A 52 18.59 3.56 6.78
C ALA A 52 17.65 2.34 6.87
N ALA A 53 16.71 2.35 7.82
CA ALA A 53 15.72 1.30 7.99
C ALA A 53 14.60 1.34 6.92
N LYS A 54 14.17 2.55 6.53
CA LYS A 54 13.10 2.78 5.55
C LYS A 54 13.60 3.70 4.45
N PRO A 55 14.34 3.19 3.45
CA PRO A 55 14.96 4.03 2.43
C PRO A 55 13.93 4.63 1.47
N VAL A 56 14.35 5.66 0.73
CA VAL A 56 13.62 6.12 -0.46
C VAL A 56 13.48 4.93 -1.42
N GLY A 57 12.28 4.77 -1.99
CA GLY A 57 11.92 3.63 -2.83
C GLY A 57 11.18 2.52 -2.09
N LEU A 58 11.16 2.52 -0.76
CA LEU A 58 10.38 1.55 0.03
C LEU A 58 8.88 1.85 -0.07
N ILE A 59 8.12 0.91 -0.60
CA ILE A 59 6.66 0.96 -0.73
C ILE A 59 6.06 -0.31 -0.13
N TYR A 60 5.02 -0.18 0.69
CA TYR A 60 4.10 -1.25 1.01
C TYR A 60 2.82 -1.07 0.21
N LEU A 61 2.40 -2.13 -0.48
CA LEU A 61 1.24 -2.15 -1.35
C LEU A 61 0.36 -3.33 -0.97
N ALA A 62 -0.87 -3.03 -0.58
CA ALA A 62 -1.86 -4.04 -0.24
C ALA A 62 -3.05 -4.01 -1.20
N VAL A 63 -3.54 -5.21 -1.52
CA VAL A 63 -4.79 -5.46 -2.22
C VAL A 63 -5.70 -6.22 -1.27
N SER A 64 -6.91 -5.71 -1.02
CA SER A 64 -7.96 -6.39 -0.27
C SER A 64 -9.03 -6.85 -1.26
N GLY A 65 -9.26 -8.16 -1.34
CA GLY A 65 -10.28 -8.77 -2.18
C GLY A 65 -11.37 -9.46 -1.36
N PRO A 66 -12.29 -10.19 -2.02
CA PRO A 66 -13.36 -10.92 -1.34
C PRO A 66 -12.89 -12.00 -0.36
N LYS A 67 -11.81 -12.72 -0.68
CA LYS A 67 -11.32 -13.86 0.12
C LYS A 67 -10.23 -13.48 1.12
N SER A 68 -9.36 -12.53 0.78
CA SER A 68 -8.21 -12.17 1.61
C SER A 68 -7.69 -10.76 1.33
N THR A 69 -6.80 -10.29 2.19
CA THR A 69 -5.94 -9.12 1.94
C THR A 69 -4.50 -9.61 1.81
N VAL A 70 -3.78 -9.15 0.78
CA VAL A 70 -2.36 -9.45 0.56
C VAL A 70 -1.60 -8.13 0.56
N CYS A 71 -0.42 -8.09 1.16
CA CYS A 71 0.49 -6.95 1.12
C CYS A 71 1.86 -7.39 0.61
N ARG A 72 2.48 -6.57 -0.23
CA ARG A 72 3.84 -6.77 -0.74
C ARG A 72 4.69 -5.56 -0.43
N GLU A 73 5.96 -5.82 -0.12
CA GLU A 73 7.00 -4.80 -0.03
C GLU A 73 7.68 -4.67 -1.39
N TYR A 74 7.83 -3.44 -1.86
CA TYR A 74 8.58 -3.07 -3.06
C TYR A 74 9.71 -2.12 -2.71
N ARG A 75 10.81 -2.24 -3.45
CA ARG A 75 11.97 -1.35 -3.37
C ARG A 75 12.27 -0.82 -4.77
N PHE A 76 11.65 0.30 -5.11
CA PHE A 76 11.82 0.94 -6.41
C PHE A 76 13.02 1.89 -6.41
N THR A 77 13.60 2.07 -7.58
CA THR A 77 14.71 3.01 -7.80
C THR A 77 14.31 4.10 -8.77
N GLY A 78 14.97 5.25 -8.69
CA GLY A 78 14.73 6.41 -9.55
C GLY A 78 14.31 7.62 -8.74
N ASP A 79 13.92 8.68 -9.46
CA ASP A 79 13.39 9.88 -8.82
C ASP A 79 11.96 9.67 -8.30
N ARG A 80 11.40 10.71 -7.66
CA ARG A 80 10.05 10.68 -7.09
C ARG A 80 8.97 10.33 -8.11
N GLN A 81 9.12 10.77 -9.36
CA GLN A 81 8.15 10.48 -10.41
C GLN A 81 8.26 9.03 -10.87
N ALA A 82 9.48 8.54 -11.11
CA ALA A 82 9.75 7.16 -11.50
C ALA A 82 9.24 6.18 -10.43
N ILE A 83 9.47 6.44 -9.14
CA ILE A 83 8.99 5.59 -8.04
C ILE A 83 7.45 5.55 -8.01
N ARG A 84 6.79 6.70 -8.19
CA ARG A 84 5.32 6.76 -8.23
C ARG A 84 4.74 6.01 -9.43
N SER A 85 5.37 6.10 -10.59
CA SER A 85 4.95 5.37 -11.80
C SER A 85 5.07 3.85 -11.58
N GLN A 86 6.23 3.39 -11.11
CA GLN A 86 6.45 1.97 -10.80
C GLN A 86 5.45 1.45 -9.74
N THR A 87 5.12 2.28 -8.75
CA THR A 87 4.13 1.95 -7.73
C THR A 87 2.73 1.78 -8.31
N ALA A 88 2.31 2.65 -9.23
CA ALA A 88 1.03 2.54 -9.90
C ALA A 88 0.94 1.28 -10.77
N ASP A 89 2.01 0.99 -11.53
CA ASP A 89 2.09 -0.23 -12.35
C ASP A 89 2.03 -1.49 -11.51
N ALA A 90 2.74 -1.51 -10.37
CA ALA A 90 2.71 -2.62 -9.43
C ALA A 90 1.31 -2.80 -8.82
N ALA A 91 0.61 -1.71 -8.49
CA ALA A 91 -0.74 -1.78 -7.93
C ALA A 91 -1.73 -2.44 -8.89
N LEU A 92 -1.66 -2.07 -10.17
CA LEU A 92 -2.52 -2.66 -11.19
C LEU A 92 -2.18 -4.14 -11.43
N ARG A 93 -0.89 -4.49 -11.48
CA ARG A 93 -0.46 -5.89 -11.62
C ARG A 93 -0.92 -6.77 -10.46
N ASP A 94 -0.73 -6.30 -9.22
CA ASP A 94 -1.12 -7.07 -8.03
C ASP A 94 -2.65 -7.21 -7.93
N LEU A 95 -3.40 -6.17 -8.30
CA LEU A 95 -4.86 -6.25 -8.38
C LEU A 95 -5.32 -7.28 -9.42
N ILE A 96 -4.75 -7.25 -10.62
CA ILE A 96 -5.09 -8.21 -11.69
C ILE A 96 -4.77 -9.65 -11.23
N SER A 97 -3.61 -9.88 -10.60
CA SER A 97 -3.24 -11.19 -10.05
C SER A 97 -4.30 -11.70 -9.06
N MET A 98 -4.69 -10.85 -8.09
CA MET A 98 -5.69 -11.22 -7.09
C MET A 98 -7.06 -11.51 -7.73
N ILE A 99 -7.50 -10.70 -8.70
CA ILE A 99 -8.77 -10.95 -9.42
C ILE A 99 -8.73 -12.31 -10.12
N MET A 100 -7.61 -12.66 -10.76
CA MET A 100 -7.46 -13.96 -11.44
C MET A 100 -7.43 -15.14 -10.48
N GLU A 101 -6.87 -14.97 -9.28
CA GLU A 101 -6.86 -15.99 -8.22
C GLU A 101 -8.24 -16.13 -7.54
N ASP A 102 -9.06 -15.09 -7.57
CA ASP A 102 -10.39 -15.08 -6.96
C ASP A 102 -11.47 -15.69 -7.85
N MET A 103 -11.25 -15.78 -9.18
CA MET A 103 -12.10 -16.47 -10.16
C MET A 103 -12.19 -17.98 -9.92
#